data_AF-A0A1G8IY80-F1
#
_entry.id   AF-A0A1G8IY80-F1
#
_cell.length_a   1.000
_cell.length_b   1.000
_cell.length_c   1.000
_cell.angle_alpha   90.00
_cell.angle_beta   90.00
_cell.angle_gamma   90.00
#
_symmetry.space_group_name_H-M   'P 1'
#
loop_
_entity.id
_entity.type
_entity.pdbx_description
1 polymer ?
#
loop_
_entity_poly.entity_id
_entity_poly.type
_entity_poly.pdbx_seq_one_letter_code
_entity_poly.pdbx_strand_id
1 'polypeptide(L)'
;MSDPLASMIAALTEARHIYAHDVQYGATFAVDAVVQYLQELDIDPQLCVPLIGLSGALVDAGMGITNPHVSLAKHEGGTKTPIQDSLTWGWAAAAVTLQLEAGETLPSAARRVHAILGNRFPVSKIIEYRKRLTRGKSTVREQSRSNYHTAIGSAHAEKQLSPRQRAEWTLTTLRNMTGTKQGEDRTKVR
;
A
#
# COMPACT_ATOMS: atom_id res chain seq x y z
N MET A 1 -26.86 -12.19 -15.92
CA MET A 1 -26.27 -11.71 -14.65
C MET A 1 -24.89 -11.19 -14.99
N SER A 2 -24.55 -9.98 -14.56
CA SER A 2 -23.20 -9.43 -14.67
C SER A 2 -22.23 -10.25 -13.81
N ASP A 3 -20.98 -10.38 -14.25
CA ASP A 3 -19.91 -10.98 -13.45
C ASP A 3 -19.61 -10.10 -12.22
N PRO A 4 -19.83 -10.59 -10.98
CA PRO A 4 -19.61 -9.82 -9.76
C PRO A 4 -18.22 -9.21 -9.65
N LEU A 5 -17.20 -9.95 -10.10
CA LEU A 5 -15.82 -9.49 -10.03
C LEU A 5 -15.58 -8.33 -10.98
N ALA A 6 -16.13 -8.40 -12.19
CA ALA A 6 -16.04 -7.32 -13.17
C ALA A 6 -16.73 -6.04 -12.66
N SER A 7 -17.90 -6.18 -12.02
CA SER A 7 -18.61 -5.06 -11.39
C SER A 7 -17.79 -4.42 -10.26
N MET A 8 -17.20 -5.22 -9.37
CA MET A 8 -16.34 -4.72 -8.30
C MET A 8 -15.13 -3.97 -8.86
N ILE A 9 -14.46 -4.50 -9.88
CA ILE A 9 -13.30 -3.85 -10.51
C ILE A 9 -13.69 -2.49 -11.11
N ALA A 10 -14.85 -2.41 -11.77
CA ALA A 10 -15.35 -1.15 -12.31
C ALA A 10 -15.63 -0.12 -11.19
N ALA A 11 -16.29 -0.54 -10.11
CA ALA A 11 -16.58 0.32 -8.97
C ALA A 11 -15.30 0.79 -8.24
N LEU A 12 -14.29 -0.07 -8.07
CA LEU A 12 -13.00 0.31 -7.51
C LEU A 12 -12.21 1.26 -8.41
N THR A 13 -12.35 1.12 -9.74
CA THR A 13 -11.76 2.05 -10.70
C THR A 13 -12.37 3.43 -10.56
N GLU A 14 -13.70 3.51 -10.41
CA GLU A 14 -14.39 4.77 -10.15
C GLU A 14 -14.02 5.37 -8.79
N ALA A 15 -13.99 4.55 -7.74
CA ALA A 15 -13.57 4.96 -6.40
C ALA A 15 -12.20 5.64 -6.43
N ARG A 16 -11.26 5.09 -7.22
CA ARG A 16 -9.93 5.66 -7.41
C ARG A 16 -9.97 7.02 -8.10
N HIS A 17 -10.84 7.20 -9.09
CA HIS A 17 -11.03 8.49 -9.75
C HIS A 17 -11.58 9.54 -8.77
N ILE A 18 -12.59 9.18 -7.99
CA ILE A 18 -13.14 10.03 -6.93
C ILE A 18 -12.07 10.40 -5.90
N TYR A 19 -11.29 9.41 -5.43
CA TYR A 19 -10.25 9.59 -4.41
C TYR A 19 -9.21 10.67 -4.78
N ALA A 20 -8.95 10.86 -6.08
CA ALA A 20 -8.02 11.90 -6.55
C ALA A 20 -8.51 13.33 -6.25
N HIS A 21 -9.81 13.50 -6.05
CA HIS A 21 -10.48 14.79 -5.80
C HIS A 21 -11.05 14.88 -4.39
N ASP A 22 -11.58 13.78 -3.87
CA ASP A 22 -12.13 13.64 -2.52
C ASP A 22 -11.68 12.31 -1.91
N VAL A 23 -10.67 12.39 -1.07
CA VAL A 23 -10.04 11.24 -0.40
C VAL A 23 -11.03 10.48 0.48
N GLN A 24 -11.91 11.19 1.21
CA GLN A 24 -12.83 10.55 2.14
C GLN A 24 -13.92 9.83 1.37
N TYR A 25 -14.55 10.52 0.41
CA TYR A 25 -15.63 9.94 -0.38
C TYR A 25 -15.15 8.78 -1.26
N GLY A 26 -13.97 8.92 -1.87
CA GLY A 26 -13.37 7.83 -2.65
C GLY A 26 -13.03 6.60 -1.80
N ALA A 27 -12.60 6.78 -0.55
CA ALA A 27 -12.35 5.67 0.37
C ALA A 27 -13.65 4.97 0.78
N THR A 28 -14.70 5.71 1.11
CA THR A 28 -16.03 5.16 1.41
C THR A 28 -16.54 4.34 0.23
N PHE A 29 -16.53 4.91 -0.97
CA PHE A 29 -17.00 4.24 -2.18
C PHE A 29 -16.24 2.93 -2.48
N ALA A 30 -14.93 2.91 -2.21
CA ALA A 30 -14.12 1.70 -2.36
C ALA A 30 -14.52 0.60 -1.36
N VAL A 31 -14.80 0.95 -0.10
CA VAL A 31 -15.26 -0.02 0.91
C VAL A 31 -16.63 -0.56 0.54
N ASP A 32 -17.55 0.30 0.09
CA ASP A 32 -18.89 -0.10 -0.35
C ASP A 32 -18.85 -1.08 -1.53
N ALA A 33 -17.97 -0.85 -2.50
CA ALA A 33 -17.78 -1.76 -3.63
C ALA A 33 -17.36 -3.17 -3.18
N VAL A 34 -16.50 -3.28 -2.16
CA VAL A 34 -16.09 -4.57 -1.60
C VAL A 34 -17.25 -5.24 -0.86
N VAL A 35 -18.02 -4.48 -0.09
CA VAL A 35 -19.21 -5.02 0.61
C VAL A 35 -20.23 -5.56 -0.38
N GLN A 36 -20.54 -4.81 -1.44
CA GLN A 36 -21.47 -5.24 -2.50
C GLN A 36 -21.00 -6.53 -3.19
N TYR A 37 -19.70 -6.61 -3.53
CA TYR A 37 -19.14 -7.82 -4.11
C TYR A 37 -19.28 -9.05 -3.20
N LEU A 38 -18.99 -8.90 -1.91
CA LEU A 38 -19.14 -10.00 -0.94
C LEU A 38 -20.61 -10.43 -0.79
N GLN A 39 -21.55 -9.50 -0.87
CA GLN A 39 -22.99 -9.81 -0.86
C GLN A 39 -23.42 -10.55 -2.13
N GLU A 40 -22.90 -10.18 -3.31
CA GLU A 40 -23.15 -10.90 -4.56
C GLU A 40 -22.60 -12.33 -4.56
N LEU A 41 -21.59 -12.61 -3.73
CA LEU A 41 -21.04 -13.95 -3.51
C LEU A 41 -21.79 -14.77 -2.44
N ASP A 42 -22.89 -14.25 -1.89
CA ASP A 42 -23.68 -14.89 -0.81
C ASP A 42 -22.82 -15.23 0.44
N ILE A 43 -21.82 -14.37 0.72
CA ILE A 43 -21.02 -14.48 1.94
C ILE A 43 -21.90 -14.13 3.14
N ASP A 44 -21.71 -14.84 4.26
CA ASP A 44 -22.41 -14.57 5.52
C ASP A 44 -22.40 -13.06 5.84
N PRO A 45 -23.58 -12.41 5.91
CA PRO A 45 -23.69 -10.98 6.19
C PRO A 45 -23.00 -10.56 7.49
N GLN A 46 -22.86 -11.45 8.47
CA GLN A 46 -22.15 -11.17 9.73
C GLN A 46 -20.66 -10.87 9.50
N LEU A 47 -20.05 -11.49 8.49
CA LEU A 47 -18.66 -11.24 8.12
C LEU A 47 -18.47 -9.85 7.48
N CYS A 48 -19.54 -9.26 6.94
CA CYS A 48 -19.51 -7.93 6.33
C CYS A 48 -19.71 -6.80 7.36
N VAL A 49 -20.17 -7.11 8.58
CA VAL A 49 -20.46 -6.09 9.62
C VAL A 49 -19.29 -5.14 9.88
N PRO A 50 -18.02 -5.59 10.00
CA PRO A 50 -16.90 -4.68 10.20
C PRO A 50 -16.68 -3.71 9.03
N LEU A 51 -16.91 -4.16 7.79
CA LEU A 51 -16.75 -3.33 6.58
C LEU A 51 -17.88 -2.31 6.45
N ILE A 52 -19.12 -2.73 6.75
CA ILE A 52 -20.29 -1.83 6.80
C ILE A 52 -20.08 -0.76 7.88
N GLY A 53 -19.62 -1.17 9.08
CA GLY A 53 -19.30 -0.25 10.16
C GLY A 53 -18.19 0.74 9.80
N LEU A 54 -17.15 0.29 9.08
CA LEU A 54 -16.09 1.16 8.56
C LEU A 54 -16.63 2.15 7.53
N SER A 55 -17.45 1.71 6.57
CA SER A 55 -18.07 2.61 5.58
C SER A 55 -18.90 3.70 6.25
N GLY A 56 -19.80 3.32 7.17
CA GLY A 56 -20.59 4.29 7.94
C GLY A 56 -19.73 5.27 8.74
N ALA A 57 -18.64 4.78 9.35
CA ALA A 57 -17.72 5.62 10.10
C ALA A 57 -16.94 6.62 9.23
N LEU A 58 -16.66 6.28 7.97
CA LEU A 58 -16.05 7.21 7.01
C LEU A 58 -17.03 8.29 6.57
N VAL A 59 -18.31 7.94 6.35
CA VAL A 59 -19.38 8.92 6.05
C VAL A 59 -19.58 9.87 7.23
N ASP A 60 -19.71 9.34 8.45
CA ASP A 60 -19.83 10.12 9.67
C ASP A 60 -18.67 11.11 9.80
N ALA A 61 -17.44 10.66 9.57
CA ALA A 61 -16.26 11.51 9.61
C ALA A 61 -16.31 12.67 8.59
N GLY A 62 -16.85 12.42 7.39
CA GLY A 62 -17.07 13.47 6.38
C GLY A 62 -18.13 14.49 6.79
N MET A 63 -19.07 14.09 7.64
CA MET A 63 -20.11 14.98 8.21
C MET A 63 -19.69 15.61 9.55
N GLY A 64 -18.48 15.34 10.04
CA GLY A 64 -18.00 15.81 11.34
C GLY A 64 -18.63 15.09 12.53
N ILE A 65 -19.26 13.93 12.32
CA ILE A 65 -19.84 13.08 13.35
C ILE A 65 -18.75 12.15 13.90
N THR A 66 -18.65 12.08 15.23
CA THR A 66 -17.69 11.18 15.88
C THR A 66 -18.21 9.75 15.87
N ASN A 67 -17.45 8.83 15.29
CA ASN A 67 -17.79 7.41 15.26
C ASN A 67 -16.72 6.57 15.99
N PRO A 68 -17.10 5.65 16.90
CA PRO A 68 -16.17 4.78 17.62
C PRO A 68 -15.22 3.97 16.72
N HIS A 69 -15.65 3.56 15.53
CA HIS A 69 -14.86 2.74 14.61
C HIS A 69 -13.64 3.47 14.02
N VAL A 70 -13.68 4.81 13.94
CA VAL A 70 -12.56 5.65 13.49
C VAL A 70 -12.06 6.59 14.58
N SER A 71 -12.55 6.42 15.81
CA SER A 71 -12.16 7.26 16.94
C SER A 71 -10.66 7.10 17.21
N LEU A 72 -9.98 8.23 17.31
CA LEU A 72 -8.54 8.25 17.53
C LEU A 72 -8.25 7.75 18.95
N ALA A 73 -7.58 6.60 19.06
CA ALA A 73 -6.97 6.19 20.32
C ALA A 73 -5.95 7.26 20.77
N LYS A 74 -5.85 7.48 22.08
CA LYS A 74 -4.85 8.40 22.63
C LYS A 74 -3.46 7.86 22.29
N HIS A 75 -2.70 8.65 21.55
CA HIS A 75 -1.33 8.28 21.16
C HIS A 75 -0.39 8.45 22.36
N GLU A 76 0.06 7.35 22.96
CA GLU A 76 1.01 7.36 24.08
C GLU A 76 2.45 7.34 23.57
N GLY A 77 3.05 8.53 23.42
CA GLY A 77 4.50 8.71 23.21
C GLY A 77 5.05 8.46 21.79
N GLY A 78 6.17 9.10 21.47
CA GLY A 78 6.88 8.93 20.19
C GLY A 78 6.27 9.70 19.00
N THR A 79 6.93 9.62 17.85
CA THR A 79 6.50 10.32 16.62
C THR A 79 5.30 9.63 15.98
N LYS A 80 4.24 10.41 15.71
CA LYS A 80 3.12 9.97 14.87
C LYS A 80 3.64 9.80 13.44
N THR A 81 3.67 8.56 12.97
CA THR A 81 4.07 8.23 11.60
C THR A 81 2.89 7.55 10.95
N PRO A 82 2.43 8.01 9.77
CA PRO A 82 1.35 7.36 9.03
C PRO A 82 1.61 5.87 8.84
N ILE A 83 0.57 5.04 8.95
CA ILE A 83 0.69 3.59 8.69
C ILE A 83 1.10 3.35 7.24
N GLN A 84 0.62 4.17 6.31
CA GLN A 84 1.03 4.13 4.90
C GLN A 84 2.55 4.27 4.74
N ASP A 85 3.21 5.08 5.57
CA ASP A 85 4.68 5.19 5.53
C ASP A 85 5.31 3.90 6.03
N SER A 86 4.75 3.29 7.07
CA SER A 86 5.23 2.01 7.60
C SER A 86 5.12 0.90 6.56
N LEU A 87 4.03 0.90 5.79
CA LEU A 87 3.81 0.04 4.63
C LEU A 87 4.85 0.32 3.52
N THR A 88 4.98 1.58 3.13
CA THR A 88 5.91 2.00 2.07
C THR A 88 7.35 1.65 2.41
N TRP A 89 7.79 1.88 3.65
CA TRP A 89 9.13 1.51 4.11
C TRP A 89 9.38 0.00 4.10
N GLY A 90 8.39 -0.81 4.50
CA GLY A 90 8.48 -2.27 4.45
C GLY A 90 8.65 -2.78 3.03
N TRP A 91 7.79 -2.32 2.11
CA TRP A 91 7.87 -2.68 0.69
C TRP A 91 9.12 -2.15 -0.01
N ALA A 92 9.56 -0.92 0.31
CA ALA A 92 10.81 -0.35 -0.19
C ALA A 92 12.02 -1.20 0.19
N ALA A 93 12.09 -1.63 1.45
CA ALA A 93 13.16 -2.49 1.93
C ALA A 93 13.12 -3.88 1.28
N ALA A 94 11.93 -4.45 1.07
CA ALA A 94 11.75 -5.72 0.38
C ALA A 94 12.18 -5.63 -1.08
N ALA A 95 11.79 -4.56 -1.79
CA ALA A 95 12.22 -4.27 -3.15
C ALA A 95 13.75 -4.21 -3.26
N VAL A 96 14.44 -3.52 -2.33
CA VAL A 96 15.91 -3.52 -2.30
C VAL A 96 16.47 -4.93 -2.12
N THR A 97 15.92 -5.73 -1.19
CA THR A 97 16.39 -7.11 -0.99
C THR A 97 16.23 -7.96 -2.25
N LEU A 98 15.08 -7.91 -2.92
CA LEU A 98 14.84 -8.69 -4.15
C LEU A 98 15.72 -8.24 -5.32
N GLN A 99 16.02 -6.94 -5.42
CA GLN A 99 16.99 -6.44 -6.40
C GLN A 99 18.40 -6.97 -6.14
N LEU A 100 18.82 -7.11 -4.87
CA LEU A 100 20.10 -7.74 -4.54
C LEU A 100 20.12 -9.23 -4.93
N GLU A 101 19.02 -9.95 -4.72
CA GLU A 101 18.88 -11.35 -5.14
C GLU A 101 18.92 -11.51 -6.66
N ALA A 102 18.45 -10.50 -7.40
CA ALA A 102 18.59 -10.43 -8.85
C ALA A 102 20.01 -10.06 -9.34
N GLY A 103 20.96 -9.88 -8.41
CA GLY A 103 22.36 -9.58 -8.71
C GLY A 103 22.71 -8.09 -8.75
N GLU A 104 21.80 -7.19 -8.38
CA GLU A 104 22.13 -5.76 -8.29
C GLU A 104 23.03 -5.45 -7.08
N THR A 105 23.77 -4.34 -7.18
CA THR A 105 24.50 -3.78 -6.04
C THR A 105 23.55 -3.00 -5.13
N LEU A 106 23.86 -2.95 -3.82
CA LEU A 106 23.05 -2.21 -2.84
C LEU A 106 22.82 -0.73 -3.20
N PRO A 107 23.85 0.04 -3.65
CA PRO A 107 23.63 1.41 -4.08
C PRO A 107 22.78 1.54 -5.36
N SER A 108 22.81 0.55 -6.26
CA SER A 108 21.96 0.52 -7.46
C SER A 108 20.50 0.26 -7.07
N ALA A 109 20.25 -0.83 -6.34
CA ALA A 109 18.93 -1.24 -5.90
C ALA A 109 18.22 -0.12 -5.11
N ALA A 110 18.91 0.52 -4.18
CA ALA A 110 18.35 1.61 -3.39
C ALA A 110 18.05 2.87 -4.22
N ARG A 111 18.85 3.17 -5.26
CA ARG A 111 18.56 4.26 -6.19
C ARG A 111 17.33 3.99 -7.05
N ARG A 112 17.13 2.74 -7.50
CA ARG A 112 15.91 2.35 -8.25
C ARG A 112 14.65 2.53 -7.42
N VAL A 113 14.67 2.09 -6.16
CA VAL A 113 13.56 2.29 -5.22
C VAL A 113 13.33 3.78 -4.94
N HIS A 114 14.40 4.54 -4.69
CA HIS A 114 14.31 5.99 -4.49
C HIS A 114 13.70 6.74 -5.68
N ALA A 115 14.00 6.33 -6.92
CA ALA A 115 13.42 6.93 -8.11
C ALA A 115 11.89 6.80 -8.17
N ILE A 116 11.31 5.81 -7.49
CA ILE A 116 9.86 5.62 -7.37
C ILE A 116 9.31 6.48 -6.22
N LEU A 117 10.00 6.50 -5.08
CA LEU A 117 9.49 7.12 -3.85
C LEU A 117 9.76 8.62 -3.74
N GLY A 118 10.73 9.13 -4.49
CA GLY A 118 11.17 10.51 -4.45
C GLY A 118 11.87 10.93 -3.16
N ASN A 119 11.99 12.24 -2.98
CA ASN A 119 12.80 12.86 -1.91
C ASN A 119 12.33 12.54 -0.49
N ARG A 120 11.07 12.13 -0.31
CA ARG A 120 10.54 11.72 0.99
C ARG A 120 11.25 10.47 1.55
N PHE A 121 11.87 9.66 0.70
CA PHE A 121 12.57 8.43 1.07
C PHE A 121 14.02 8.48 0.56
N PRO A 122 14.94 9.13 1.28
CA PRO A 122 16.34 9.23 0.85
C PRO A 122 17.00 7.85 0.69
N VAL A 123 17.86 7.70 -0.32
CA VAL A 123 18.61 6.45 -0.60
C VAL A 123 19.31 5.91 0.64
N SER A 124 19.98 6.78 1.40
CA SER A 124 20.68 6.41 2.64
C SER A 124 19.73 5.83 3.70
N LYS A 125 18.52 6.40 3.82
CA LYS A 125 17.49 5.94 4.74
C LYS A 125 16.87 4.62 4.30
N ILE A 126 16.64 4.41 3.00
CA ILE A 126 16.20 3.12 2.46
C ILE A 126 17.20 2.01 2.81
N ILE A 127 18.49 2.25 2.58
CA ILE A 127 19.55 1.31 2.91
C ILE A 127 19.61 1.02 4.41
N GLU A 128 19.58 2.08 5.23
CA GLU A 128 19.60 1.97 6.69
C GLU A 128 18.40 1.16 7.20
N TYR A 129 17.21 1.45 6.68
CA TYR A 129 15.97 0.80 7.08
C TYR A 129 15.97 -0.69 6.73
N ARG A 130 16.38 -1.05 5.51
CA ARG A 130 16.54 -2.45 5.07
C ARG A 130 17.53 -3.21 5.96
N LYS A 131 18.66 -2.58 6.33
CA LYS A 131 19.64 -3.18 7.27
C LYS A 131 19.04 -3.42 8.65
N ARG A 132 18.20 -2.52 9.16
CA ARG A 132 17.55 -2.68 10.48
C ARG A 132 16.56 -3.85 10.47
N LEU A 133 15.75 -3.96 9.41
CA LEU A 133 14.81 -5.07 9.20
C LEU A 133 15.51 -6.42 9.12
N THR A 134 16.51 -6.55 8.24
CA THR A 134 17.24 -7.81 8.02
C THR A 134 18.07 -8.28 9.21
N ARG A 135 18.47 -7.37 10.11
CA ARG A 135 19.20 -7.69 11.35
C ARG A 135 18.29 -7.96 12.55
N GLY A 136 16.97 -7.98 12.37
CA GLY A 136 16.01 -8.23 13.45
C GLY A 136 16.01 -7.18 14.56
N LYS A 137 16.47 -5.94 14.29
CA LYS A 137 16.50 -4.91 15.33
C LYS A 137 15.09 -4.52 15.76
N SER A 138 14.86 -4.44 17.08
CA SER A 138 13.57 -4.11 17.71
C SER A 138 13.10 -2.67 17.47
N THR A 139 13.94 -1.81 16.88
CA THR A 139 13.60 -0.39 16.65
C THR A 139 12.76 -0.15 15.41
N VAL A 140 12.48 -1.19 14.60
CA VAL A 140 11.57 -1.10 13.47
C VAL A 140 10.16 -1.48 13.93
N ARG A 141 9.15 -0.69 13.53
CA ARG A 141 7.75 -0.98 13.82
C ARG A 141 7.37 -2.36 13.29
N GLU A 142 6.61 -3.12 14.07
CA GLU A 142 6.19 -4.47 13.72
C GLU A 142 5.40 -4.49 12.40
N GLN A 143 4.55 -3.49 12.15
CA GLN A 143 3.83 -3.38 10.88
C GLN A 143 4.77 -3.31 9.67
N SER A 144 5.86 -2.54 9.75
CA SER A 144 6.84 -2.45 8.67
C SER A 144 7.60 -3.75 8.46
N ARG A 145 7.86 -4.50 9.55
CA ARG A 145 8.45 -5.83 9.49
C ARG A 145 7.50 -6.84 8.85
N SER A 146 6.24 -6.86 9.27
CA SER A 146 5.19 -7.67 8.67
C SER A 146 5.10 -7.39 7.17
N ASN A 147 4.99 -6.12 6.78
CA ASN A 147 4.89 -5.71 5.37
C ASN A 147 6.13 -6.10 4.55
N TYR A 148 7.33 -6.00 5.14
CA TYR A 148 8.56 -6.49 4.51
C TYR A 148 8.49 -7.99 4.23
N HIS A 149 8.10 -8.80 5.22
CA HIS A 149 8.02 -10.25 5.05
C HIS A 149 6.88 -10.67 4.11
N THR A 150 5.73 -9.99 4.17
CA THR A 150 4.63 -10.21 3.22
C THR A 150 5.09 -9.95 1.79
N ALA A 151 5.76 -8.83 1.52
CA ALA A 151 6.25 -8.52 0.17
C ALA A 151 7.25 -9.55 -0.36
N ILE A 152 8.21 -9.98 0.47
CA ILE A 152 9.16 -11.05 0.14
C ILE A 152 8.43 -12.38 -0.08
N GLY A 153 7.51 -12.74 0.80
CA GLY A 153 6.73 -13.98 0.72
C GLY A 153 5.88 -14.05 -0.54
N SER A 154 5.15 -12.97 -0.86
CA SER A 154 4.36 -12.85 -2.09
C SER A 154 5.23 -12.99 -3.34
N ALA A 155 6.39 -12.34 -3.38
CA ALA A 155 7.30 -12.45 -4.52
C ALA A 155 7.84 -13.88 -4.71
N HIS A 156 8.13 -14.59 -3.63
CA HIS A 156 8.63 -15.97 -3.69
C HIS A 156 7.55 -17.04 -3.88
N ALA A 157 6.30 -16.75 -3.51
CA ALA A 157 5.18 -17.65 -3.74
C ALA A 157 5.01 -17.96 -5.23
N GLU A 158 5.35 -17.00 -6.10
CA GLU A 158 5.44 -17.21 -7.54
C GLU A 158 6.74 -17.94 -7.94
N LYS A 159 6.69 -19.28 -7.81
CA LYS A 159 7.82 -20.18 -8.13
C LYS A 159 8.31 -20.06 -9.58
N GLN A 160 7.46 -19.59 -10.50
CA GLN A 160 7.79 -19.46 -11.92
C GLN A 160 8.59 -18.19 -12.24
N LEU A 161 8.59 -17.19 -11.36
CA LEU A 161 9.32 -15.95 -11.61
C LEU A 161 10.80 -16.11 -11.29
N SER A 162 11.66 -15.73 -12.24
CA SER A 162 13.09 -15.53 -12.00
C SER A 162 13.34 -14.44 -10.95
N PRO A 163 14.52 -14.42 -10.28
CA PRO A 163 14.86 -13.36 -9.33
C PRO A 163 14.67 -11.94 -9.90
N ARG A 164 15.03 -11.73 -11.17
CA ARG A 164 14.84 -10.45 -11.86
C ARG A 164 13.37 -10.10 -12.03
N GLN A 165 12.52 -11.05 -12.44
CA GLN A 165 11.08 -10.81 -12.58
C GLN A 165 10.41 -10.48 -11.24
N ARG A 166 10.79 -11.17 -10.16
CA ARG A 166 10.32 -10.85 -8.80
C ARG A 166 10.70 -9.43 -8.40
N ALA A 167 11.95 -9.03 -8.68
CA ALA A 167 12.44 -7.70 -8.36
C ALA A 167 11.70 -6.60 -9.14
N GLU A 168 11.40 -6.80 -10.43
CA GLU A 168 10.59 -5.86 -11.22
C GLU A 168 9.12 -5.82 -10.79
N TRP A 169 8.55 -6.98 -10.45
CA TRP A 169 7.20 -7.08 -9.91
C TRP A 169 7.06 -6.22 -8.64
N THR A 170 8.00 -6.35 -7.69
CA THR A 170 7.94 -5.56 -6.44
C THR A 170 8.10 -4.06 -6.68
N LEU A 171 8.93 -3.63 -7.64
CA LEU A 171 9.02 -2.21 -8.02
C LEU A 171 7.71 -1.70 -8.63
N THR A 172 7.03 -2.53 -9.43
CA THR A 172 5.73 -2.19 -10.01
C THR A 172 4.66 -2.07 -8.94
N THR A 173 4.59 -3.03 -8.02
CA THR A 173 3.67 -2.98 -6.88
C THR A 173 3.93 -1.75 -6.01
N LEU A 174 5.21 -1.46 -5.69
CA LEU A 174 5.56 -0.26 -4.92
C LEU A 174 5.09 1.02 -5.62
N ARG A 175 5.29 1.14 -6.93
CA ARG A 175 4.83 2.29 -7.72
C ARG A 175 3.32 2.46 -7.69
N ASN A 176 2.58 1.35 -7.82
CA ASN A 176 1.12 1.35 -7.77
C ASN A 176 0.61 1.80 -6.39
N MET A 177 1.27 1.34 -5.32
CA MET A 177 0.92 1.70 -3.94
C MET A 177 1.17 3.18 -3.61
N THR A 178 2.19 3.79 -4.21
CA THR A 178 2.54 5.20 -3.94
C THR A 178 1.91 6.18 -4.92
N GLY A 179 1.12 5.70 -5.89
CA GLY A 179 0.46 6.54 -6.88
C GLY A 179 1.44 7.31 -7.79
N THR A 180 2.70 6.90 -7.85
CA THR A 180 3.72 7.61 -8.61
C THR A 180 3.59 7.24 -10.09
N LYS A 181 2.90 8.07 -10.88
CA LYS A 181 2.83 7.89 -12.34
C LYS A 181 4.26 7.91 -12.94
N GLN A 182 4.54 7.02 -13.90
CA GLN A 182 5.70 7.18 -14.78
C GLN A 182 5.61 8.56 -15.42
N GLY A 183 6.72 9.30 -15.45
CA GLY A 183 6.77 10.71 -15.85
C GLY A 183 5.84 11.02 -17.02
N GLU A 184 4.76 11.75 -16.72
CA GLU A 184 4.22 12.67 -17.70
C GLU A 184 5.36 13.63 -17.99
N ASP A 185 5.96 13.40 -19.16
CA ASP A 185 7.07 14.12 -19.73
C ASP A 185 6.77 15.62 -19.59
N ARG A 186 7.43 16.26 -18.63
CA ARG A 186 7.44 17.72 -18.53
C ARG A 186 8.38 18.24 -19.62
N THR A 187 8.05 17.95 -20.87
CA THR A 187 8.47 18.75 -22.00
C THR A 187 7.75 20.08 -21.83
N LYS A 188 8.33 20.97 -21.02
CA LYS A 188 7.96 22.37 -21.02
C LYS A 188 8.23 22.87 -22.43
N VAL A 189 7.14 23.07 -23.16
CA VAL A 189 7.05 23.98 -24.31
C VAL A 189 7.76 25.27 -23.91
N ARG A 190 8.74 25.66 -24.73
CA ARG A 190 9.51 26.90 -24.60
C ARG A 190 8.60 28.12 -24.63
#